data_AF-A0A6I1K760-F1
#
_entry.id   AF-A0A6I1K760-F1
#
_cell.length_a   1.000
_cell.length_b   1.000
_cell.length_c   1.000
_cell.angle_alpha   90.00
_cell.angle_beta   90.00
_cell.angle_gamma   90.00
#
_symmetry.space_group_name_H-M   'P 1'
#
loop_
_entity.id
_entity.type
_entity.pdbx_description
1 polymer ?
#
loop_
_entity_poly.entity_id
_entity_poly.type
_entity_poly.pdbx_seq_one_letter_code
_entity_poly.pdbx_strand_id
1 'polypeptide(L)'
;MPPKELERVLRDLLGQPLADTELRARLEQLADEEVSFSGFTWLYGPELYRRNRVCFRPFILSRFSTIMALPKWRVEEIKWAGERGRLLDEWLESVDQNDDFELFRRLYEWRLSARFDWRSRDKRDAEITRELLARFQSAGSPAQRQGVLRKFNLWFGLDEAAACELYRTDAAATAPFILQRLKTNWFSGELKRTLMPRLLQLADDRRDEDFRWKLYRRQVPEADWIRDCLALCDRIHDSAELGRELELRHPEGWGMNLADGFFKLVERRERDVFPYVMRHLRQVWRGWLMRGKYGKLADYARTKGWWDLWAALVRTCGEAKEFNQEILRLVEDTRLDPGEVEYRLLMLAGVSREFNWGGFGLAAVHQLEEPVALAFYRRLPELLRGPFKVHVAAHQWGETYPKLLERLLLEEDEEMIDYMASRLVTRWGRWSNAEKMVEEADKLADYYAALKADEAVFCRRAATVLGQVPAYSITNYHELIRQNRLARLLFERSASLYLADPRSLADLVEAAEIHVMALAYRALGLNDDRARQLAGGHLPLLLGTLLRPMERGTRSLAFGALANAAADPAAARLILERARDAMALPDTKYPKEQLLGLMARLLHRWPELRGTGEQPVIYERAA
;
A
#
# COMPACT_ATOMS: atom_id res chain seq x y z
N MET A 1 -18.00 0.70 40.62
CA MET A 1 -18.87 -0.01 41.59
C MET A 1 -18.56 -1.51 41.64
N PRO A 2 -18.87 -2.23 42.74
CA PRO A 2 -18.90 -3.69 42.74
C PRO A 2 -19.96 -4.25 41.76
N PRO A 3 -19.75 -5.42 41.12
CA PRO A 3 -20.67 -5.92 40.10
C PRO A 3 -22.12 -6.08 40.55
N LYS A 4 -22.37 -6.52 41.79
CA LYS A 4 -23.73 -6.67 42.34
C LYS A 4 -24.47 -5.34 42.45
N GLU A 5 -23.75 -4.27 42.78
CA GLU A 5 -24.32 -2.93 42.88
C GLU A 5 -24.63 -2.38 41.48
N LEU A 6 -23.71 -2.56 40.54
CA LEU A 6 -23.92 -2.19 39.14
C LEU A 6 -25.11 -2.94 38.51
N GLU A 7 -25.27 -4.23 38.82
CA GLU A 7 -26.42 -5.01 38.36
C GLU A 7 -27.74 -4.41 38.86
N ARG A 8 -27.82 -4.02 40.14
CA ARG A 8 -29.02 -3.38 40.70
C ARG A 8 -29.30 -2.05 40.01
N VAL A 9 -28.28 -1.19 39.85
CA VAL A 9 -28.42 0.10 39.16
C VAL A 9 -28.91 -0.09 37.72
N LEU A 10 -28.40 -1.09 37.01
CA LEU A 10 -28.86 -1.43 35.66
C LEU A 10 -30.32 -1.87 35.63
N ARG A 11 -30.74 -2.73 36.57
CA ARG A 11 -32.15 -3.18 36.66
C ARG A 11 -33.08 -2.01 36.96
N ASP A 12 -32.69 -1.15 37.89
CA ASP A 12 -33.47 0.04 38.26
C ASP A 12 -33.59 1.00 37.06
N LEU A 13 -32.49 1.22 36.33
CA LEU A 13 -32.48 2.08 35.15
C LEU A 13 -33.33 1.52 33.99
N LEU A 14 -33.27 0.21 33.75
CA LEU A 14 -34.07 -0.46 32.72
C LEU A 14 -35.57 -0.47 33.06
N GLY A 15 -35.92 -0.49 34.35
CA GLY A 15 -37.30 -0.46 34.83
C GLY A 15 -37.94 0.94 34.86
N GLN A 16 -37.17 2.01 34.69
CA GLN A 16 -37.70 3.37 34.70
C GLN A 16 -38.45 3.71 33.39
N PRO A 17 -39.58 4.45 33.47
CA PRO A 17 -40.35 4.89 32.29
C PRO A 17 -39.70 6.11 31.61
N LEU A 18 -38.42 6.00 31.23
CA LEU A 18 -37.67 7.05 30.52
C LEU A 18 -37.99 7.04 29.02
N ALA A 19 -37.71 8.13 28.31
CA ALA A 19 -37.68 8.12 26.85
C ALA A 19 -36.45 7.35 26.33
N ASP A 20 -36.52 6.76 25.13
CA ASP A 20 -35.45 5.90 24.61
C ASP A 20 -34.10 6.63 24.46
N THR A 21 -34.12 7.90 24.04
CA THR A 21 -32.91 8.74 23.92
C THR A 21 -32.28 9.03 25.27
N GLU A 22 -33.10 9.28 26.29
CA GLU A 22 -32.64 9.56 27.65
C GLU A 22 -32.07 8.30 28.31
N LEU A 23 -32.76 7.16 28.17
CA LEU A 23 -32.26 5.87 28.64
C LEU A 23 -30.91 5.54 28.00
N ARG A 24 -30.78 5.74 26.68
CA ARG A 24 -29.52 5.50 25.96
C ARG A 24 -28.39 6.37 26.51
N ALA A 25 -28.63 7.67 26.70
CA ALA A 25 -27.61 8.60 27.21
C ALA A 25 -27.13 8.21 28.62
N ARG A 26 -28.06 7.83 29.51
CA ARG A 26 -27.72 7.37 30.86
C ARG A 26 -26.93 6.05 30.85
N LEU A 27 -27.27 5.13 29.94
CA LEU A 27 -26.52 3.89 29.76
C LEU A 27 -25.13 4.12 29.17
N GLU A 28 -24.97 5.06 28.23
CA GLU A 28 -23.67 5.47 27.70
C GLU A 28 -22.77 6.03 28.80
N GLN A 29 -23.29 6.96 29.60
CA GLN A 29 -22.58 7.51 30.74
C GLN A 29 -22.13 6.41 31.70
N LEU A 30 -23.05 5.50 32.08
CA LEU A 30 -22.73 4.41 32.99
C LEU A 30 -21.70 3.44 32.39
N ALA A 31 -21.73 3.21 31.07
CA ALA A 31 -20.77 2.36 30.37
C ALA A 31 -19.35 2.96 30.31
N ASP A 32 -19.23 4.29 30.33
CA ASP A 32 -17.95 4.99 30.34
C ASP A 32 -17.37 5.10 31.75
N GLU A 33 -18.22 5.21 32.77
CA GLU A 33 -17.79 5.28 34.17
C GLU A 33 -17.41 3.91 34.74
N GLU A 34 -18.03 2.81 34.27
CA GLU A 34 -17.93 1.50 34.89
C GLU A 34 -17.32 0.41 34.00
N VAL A 35 -16.09 0.01 34.31
CA VAL A 35 -15.34 -1.02 33.57
C VAL A 35 -16.06 -2.38 33.47
N SER A 36 -16.91 -2.70 34.44
CA SER A 36 -17.67 -3.96 34.48
C SER A 36 -18.95 -3.95 33.64
N PHE A 37 -19.36 -2.78 33.13
CA PHE A 37 -20.64 -2.58 32.46
C PHE A 37 -20.88 -3.58 31.32
N SER A 38 -19.91 -3.74 30.41
CA SER A 38 -20.05 -4.61 29.24
C SER A 38 -20.29 -6.07 29.61
N GLY A 39 -19.88 -6.51 30.80
CA GLY A 39 -20.14 -7.85 31.32
C GLY A 39 -21.63 -8.15 31.61
N PHE A 40 -22.49 -7.13 31.63
CA PHE A 40 -23.93 -7.25 31.80
C PHE A 40 -24.72 -7.29 30.48
N THR A 41 -24.05 -7.59 29.35
CA THR A 41 -24.70 -7.73 28.04
C THR A 41 -25.91 -8.69 28.07
N TRP A 42 -25.83 -9.78 28.85
CA TRP A 42 -26.92 -10.75 29.04
C TRP A 42 -28.17 -10.16 29.72
N LEU A 43 -28.02 -9.06 30.44
CA LEU A 43 -29.10 -8.40 31.19
C LEU A 43 -29.71 -7.27 30.38
N TYR A 44 -28.91 -6.28 29.98
CA TYR A 44 -29.44 -5.10 29.27
C TYR A 44 -29.71 -5.37 27.79
N GLY A 45 -28.94 -6.25 27.15
CA GLY A 45 -29.06 -6.58 25.73
C GLY A 45 -30.47 -7.02 25.31
N PRO A 46 -31.05 -8.08 25.90
CA PRO A 46 -32.38 -8.54 25.54
C PRO A 46 -33.47 -7.50 25.80
N GLU A 47 -33.42 -6.81 26.94
CA GLU A 47 -34.44 -5.82 27.31
C GLU A 47 -34.43 -4.61 26.36
N LEU A 48 -33.26 -4.06 26.07
CA LEU A 48 -33.13 -2.92 25.15
C LEU A 48 -33.50 -3.30 23.72
N TYR A 49 -33.12 -4.51 23.28
CA TYR A 49 -33.45 -5.00 21.96
C TYR A 49 -34.96 -5.18 21.77
N ARG A 50 -35.65 -5.75 22.78
CA ARG A 50 -37.11 -5.91 22.79
C ARG A 50 -37.83 -4.57 22.82
N ARG A 51 -37.29 -3.60 23.57
CA ARG A 51 -37.86 -2.27 23.72
C ARG A 51 -37.83 -1.44 22.44
N ASN A 52 -36.67 -1.21 21.86
CA ASN A 52 -36.52 -0.47 20.60
C ASN A 52 -35.22 -0.84 19.88
N ARG A 53 -35.31 -1.85 19.00
CA ARG A 53 -34.15 -2.34 18.23
C ARG A 53 -33.45 -1.25 17.42
N VAL A 54 -34.17 -0.29 16.85
CA VAL A 54 -33.59 0.75 15.97
C VAL A 54 -32.72 1.70 16.79
N CYS A 55 -33.21 2.10 17.96
CA CYS A 55 -32.49 3.01 18.86
C CYS A 55 -31.29 2.35 19.54
N PHE A 56 -31.46 1.13 20.06
CA PHE A 56 -30.48 0.52 20.96
C PHE A 56 -29.50 -0.44 20.30
N ARG A 57 -29.76 -0.94 19.09
CA ARG A 57 -28.84 -1.87 18.41
C ARG A 57 -27.41 -1.33 18.27
N PRO A 58 -27.15 -0.08 17.86
CA PRO A 58 -25.79 0.46 17.80
C PRO A 58 -25.10 0.45 19.17
N PHE A 59 -25.83 0.82 20.23
CA PHE A 59 -25.33 0.80 21.59
C PHE A 59 -24.95 -0.62 22.02
N ILE A 60 -25.86 -1.60 21.84
CA ILE A 60 -25.62 -3.00 22.17
C ILE A 60 -24.37 -3.51 21.44
N LEU A 61 -24.24 -3.27 20.14
CA LEU A 61 -23.08 -3.75 19.38
C LEU A 61 -21.76 -3.12 19.83
N SER A 62 -21.78 -1.85 20.23
CA SER A 62 -20.60 -1.14 20.71
C SER A 62 -20.14 -1.60 22.10
N ARG A 63 -21.07 -2.09 22.95
CA ARG A 63 -20.79 -2.53 24.32
C ARG A 63 -20.90 -4.04 24.54
N PHE A 64 -21.19 -4.81 23.48
CA PHE A 64 -21.34 -6.26 23.56
C PHE A 64 -20.07 -6.91 24.08
N SER A 65 -20.19 -7.69 25.15
CA SER A 65 -19.10 -8.51 25.69
C SER A 65 -19.63 -9.82 26.25
N THR A 66 -18.85 -10.89 26.04
CA THR A 66 -19.06 -12.22 26.65
C THR A 66 -18.25 -12.39 27.94
N ILE A 67 -17.42 -11.41 28.27
CA ILE A 67 -16.56 -11.36 29.45
C ILE A 67 -16.83 -10.10 30.27
N MET A 68 -16.62 -10.19 31.58
CA MET A 68 -16.69 -9.07 32.51
C MET A 68 -15.29 -8.68 32.96
N ALA A 69 -14.94 -7.41 32.73
CA ALA A 69 -13.71 -6.82 33.26
C ALA A 69 -13.97 -6.28 34.67
N LEU A 70 -13.25 -6.81 35.65
CA LEU A 70 -13.29 -6.41 37.05
C LEU A 70 -12.14 -5.42 37.36
N PRO A 71 -12.22 -4.67 38.48
CA PRO A 71 -11.12 -3.84 38.94
C PRO A 71 -9.80 -4.63 39.02
N LYS A 72 -8.67 -3.94 38.76
CA LYS A 72 -7.33 -4.56 38.62
C LYS A 72 -7.16 -5.48 37.40
N TRP A 73 -7.95 -5.26 36.34
CA TRP A 73 -7.83 -5.97 35.05
C TRP A 73 -8.06 -7.49 35.12
N ARG A 74 -8.75 -7.97 36.16
CA ARG A 74 -9.19 -9.38 36.21
C ARG A 74 -10.38 -9.56 35.27
N VAL A 75 -10.41 -10.67 34.54
CA VAL A 75 -11.49 -11.00 33.60
C VAL A 75 -12.24 -12.23 34.08
N GLU A 76 -13.56 -12.20 34.02
CA GLU A 76 -14.44 -13.34 34.28
C GLU A 76 -15.33 -13.62 33.07
N GLU A 77 -15.40 -14.88 32.65
CA GLU A 77 -16.26 -15.29 31.55
C GLU A 77 -17.71 -15.42 32.01
N ILE A 78 -18.64 -14.84 31.24
CA ILE A 78 -20.06 -14.94 31.53
C ILE A 78 -20.61 -16.21 30.90
N LYS A 79 -20.96 -17.17 31.77
CA LYS A 79 -21.47 -18.47 31.36
C LYS A 79 -22.89 -18.39 30.79
N TRP A 80 -23.11 -19.08 29.67
CA TRP A 80 -24.44 -19.36 29.11
C TRP A 80 -25.10 -20.52 29.89
N ALA A 81 -25.58 -20.24 31.10
CA ALA A 81 -26.15 -21.26 31.97
C ALA A 81 -27.24 -20.68 32.89
N GLY A 82 -28.09 -21.57 33.43
CA GLY A 82 -29.15 -21.20 34.37
C GLY A 82 -30.10 -20.15 33.80
N GLU A 83 -30.51 -19.20 34.64
CA GLU A 83 -31.42 -18.11 34.25
C GLU A 83 -30.84 -17.22 33.14
N ARG A 84 -29.53 -16.93 33.17
CA ARG A 84 -28.86 -16.15 32.12
C ARG A 84 -28.94 -16.84 30.77
N GLY A 85 -28.68 -18.17 30.77
CA GLY A 85 -28.79 -18.98 29.56
C GLY A 85 -30.20 -18.91 28.96
N ARG A 86 -31.25 -19.01 29.78
CA ARG A 86 -32.64 -18.89 29.33
C ARG A 86 -32.93 -17.53 28.68
N LEU A 87 -32.53 -16.43 29.30
CA LEU A 87 -32.71 -15.08 28.74
C LEU A 87 -31.95 -14.91 27.42
N LEU A 88 -30.73 -15.44 27.34
CA LEU A 88 -29.91 -15.39 26.13
C LEU A 88 -30.47 -16.27 25.01
N ASP A 89 -31.06 -17.43 25.31
CA ASP A 89 -31.72 -18.29 24.33
C ASP A 89 -32.98 -17.61 23.77
N GLU A 90 -33.82 -17.02 24.63
CA GLU A 90 -34.99 -16.22 24.21
C GLU A 90 -34.55 -15.01 23.35
N TRP A 91 -33.44 -14.37 23.68
CA TRP A 91 -32.89 -13.26 22.90
C TRP A 91 -32.35 -13.70 21.55
N LEU A 92 -31.58 -14.79 21.52
CA LEU A 92 -31.04 -15.35 20.29
C LEU A 92 -32.17 -15.73 19.34
N GLU A 93 -33.25 -16.33 19.83
CA GLU A 93 -34.44 -16.63 19.04
C GLU A 93 -35.10 -15.36 18.47
N SER A 94 -35.28 -14.32 19.30
CA SER A 94 -35.82 -13.04 18.83
C SER A 94 -34.94 -12.38 17.76
N VAL A 95 -33.63 -12.39 17.96
CA VAL A 95 -32.64 -11.86 17.01
C VAL A 95 -32.66 -12.64 15.69
N ASP A 96 -32.81 -13.97 15.77
CA ASP A 96 -32.93 -14.86 14.62
C ASP A 96 -34.21 -14.58 13.82
N GLN A 97 -35.37 -14.48 14.48
CA GLN A 97 -36.66 -14.15 13.84
C GLN A 97 -36.67 -12.78 13.16
N ASN A 98 -35.89 -11.83 13.67
CA ASN A 98 -35.79 -10.46 13.13
C ASN A 98 -34.68 -10.29 12.07
N ASP A 99 -33.98 -11.36 11.69
CA ASP A 99 -32.87 -11.33 10.73
C ASP A 99 -31.74 -10.33 11.07
N ASP A 100 -31.45 -10.11 12.36
CA ASP A 100 -30.30 -9.32 12.77
C ASP A 100 -29.01 -10.15 12.75
N PHE A 101 -28.40 -10.21 11.57
CA PHE A 101 -27.24 -11.07 11.28
C PHE A 101 -26.02 -10.82 12.18
N GLU A 102 -25.76 -9.57 12.60
CA GLU A 102 -24.58 -9.26 13.42
C GLU A 102 -24.76 -9.75 14.85
N LEU A 103 -25.90 -9.43 15.47
CA LEU A 103 -26.21 -9.89 16.83
C LEU A 103 -26.38 -11.41 16.86
N PHE A 104 -26.99 -12.00 15.82
CA PHE A 104 -27.11 -13.46 15.72
C PHE A 104 -25.73 -14.12 15.81
N ARG A 105 -24.77 -13.66 14.99
CA ARG A 105 -23.42 -14.25 14.98
C ARG A 105 -22.72 -14.14 16.32
N ARG A 106 -22.80 -12.98 16.99
CA ARG A 106 -22.18 -12.77 18.30
C ARG A 106 -22.80 -13.64 19.39
N LEU A 107 -24.13 -13.71 19.45
CA LEU A 107 -24.85 -14.53 20.43
C LEU A 107 -24.66 -16.03 20.16
N TYR A 108 -24.70 -16.43 18.90
CA TYR A 108 -24.52 -17.82 18.51
C TYR A 108 -23.09 -18.30 18.79
N GLU A 109 -22.06 -17.49 18.49
CA GLU A 109 -20.68 -17.79 18.89
C GLU A 109 -20.54 -17.91 20.41
N TRP A 110 -21.14 -16.99 21.18
CA TRP A 110 -21.12 -17.07 22.63
C TRP A 110 -21.77 -18.37 23.15
N ARG A 111 -22.90 -18.77 22.59
CA ARG A 111 -23.57 -20.05 22.90
C ARG A 111 -22.67 -21.24 22.58
N LEU A 112 -21.95 -21.22 21.46
CA LEU A 112 -21.02 -22.27 21.08
C LEU A 112 -19.81 -22.33 22.01
N SER A 113 -19.21 -21.19 22.37
CA SER A 113 -18.07 -21.13 23.31
C SER A 113 -18.41 -21.69 24.68
N ALA A 114 -19.65 -21.52 25.15
CA ALA A 114 -20.12 -22.12 26.40
C ALA A 114 -20.27 -23.65 26.34
N ARG A 115 -20.46 -24.22 25.14
CA ARG A 115 -20.66 -25.67 24.91
C ARG A 115 -19.39 -26.39 24.49
N PHE A 116 -18.51 -25.71 23.77
CA PHE A 116 -17.33 -26.28 23.15
C PHE A 116 -16.08 -25.48 23.54
N ASP A 117 -15.17 -26.13 24.25
CA ASP A 117 -13.83 -25.60 24.49
C ASP A 117 -13.00 -25.56 23.20
N TRP A 118 -11.90 -24.77 23.17
CA TRP A 118 -11.00 -24.63 22.03
C TRP A 118 -10.44 -25.98 21.53
N ARG A 119 -10.34 -26.98 22.42
CA ARG A 119 -9.93 -28.36 22.10
C ARG A 119 -10.98 -29.17 21.33
N SER A 120 -12.24 -28.74 21.32
CA SER A 120 -13.37 -29.43 20.69
C SER A 120 -13.80 -28.79 19.37
N ARG A 121 -12.85 -28.19 18.63
CA ARG A 121 -13.12 -27.46 17.40
C ARG A 121 -13.89 -28.26 16.35
N ASP A 122 -13.55 -29.54 16.16
CA ASP A 122 -14.23 -30.37 15.16
C ASP A 122 -15.71 -30.62 15.52
N LYS A 123 -16.02 -30.79 16.82
CA LYS A 123 -17.41 -30.93 17.29
C LYS A 123 -18.20 -29.64 17.10
N ARG A 124 -17.55 -28.49 17.35
CA ARG A 124 -18.13 -27.16 17.10
C ARG A 124 -18.43 -26.96 15.61
N ASP A 125 -17.47 -27.25 14.73
CA ASP A 125 -17.64 -27.08 13.29
C ASP A 125 -18.73 -28.03 12.74
N ALA A 126 -18.85 -29.24 13.28
CA ALA A 126 -19.95 -30.18 12.96
C ALA A 126 -21.33 -29.68 13.40
N GLU A 127 -21.44 -29.06 14.59
CA GLU A 127 -22.69 -28.45 15.08
C GLU A 127 -23.15 -27.31 14.17
N ILE A 128 -22.24 -26.40 13.83
CA ILE A 128 -22.49 -25.27 12.91
C ILE A 128 -22.97 -25.81 11.56
N THR A 129 -22.26 -26.79 11.01
CA THR A 129 -22.56 -27.38 9.70
C THR A 129 -23.93 -28.05 9.69
N ARG A 130 -24.27 -28.82 10.73
CA ARG A 130 -25.58 -29.46 10.88
C ARG A 130 -26.71 -28.44 10.88
N GLU A 131 -26.59 -27.39 11.69
CA GLU A 131 -27.64 -26.37 11.81
C GLU A 131 -27.76 -25.52 10.54
N LEU A 132 -26.62 -25.18 9.91
CA LEU A 132 -26.59 -24.50 8.62
C LEU A 132 -27.36 -25.30 7.56
N LEU A 133 -27.03 -26.58 7.39
CA LEU A 133 -27.68 -27.44 6.37
C LEU A 133 -29.18 -27.56 6.62
N ALA A 134 -29.59 -27.83 7.86
CA ALA A 134 -31.01 -27.99 8.21
C ALA A 134 -31.82 -26.71 7.88
N ARG A 135 -31.30 -25.54 8.27
CA ARG A 135 -31.95 -24.24 8.00
C ARG A 135 -31.93 -23.89 6.52
N PHE A 136 -30.83 -24.18 5.82
CA PHE A 136 -30.69 -23.90 4.39
C PHE A 136 -31.64 -24.73 3.53
N GLN A 137 -31.80 -26.02 3.86
CA GLN A 137 -32.75 -26.92 3.21
C GLN A 137 -34.21 -26.53 3.49
N SER A 138 -34.49 -26.04 4.69
CA SER A 138 -35.84 -25.58 5.09
C SER A 138 -36.22 -24.22 4.47
N ALA A 139 -35.25 -23.46 3.97
CA ALA A 139 -35.48 -22.15 3.37
C ALA A 139 -36.12 -22.30 1.98
N GLY A 140 -37.37 -21.83 1.85
CA GLY A 140 -38.19 -21.98 0.65
C GLY A 140 -37.88 -21.01 -0.50
N SER A 141 -37.02 -19.99 -0.28
CA SER A 141 -36.68 -18.99 -1.30
C SER A 141 -35.18 -18.63 -1.32
N PRO A 142 -34.65 -18.15 -2.46
CA PRO A 142 -33.25 -17.69 -2.55
C PRO A 142 -32.89 -16.59 -1.54
N ALA A 143 -33.81 -15.67 -1.24
CA ALA A 143 -33.59 -14.60 -0.27
C ALA A 143 -33.44 -15.15 1.16
N GLN A 144 -34.29 -16.11 1.56
CA GLN A 144 -34.18 -16.77 2.86
C GLN A 144 -32.88 -17.58 2.97
N ARG A 145 -32.48 -18.27 1.90
CA ARG A 145 -31.20 -18.99 1.81
C ARG A 145 -30.01 -18.05 2.01
N GLN A 146 -30.01 -16.89 1.36
CA GLN A 146 -29.00 -15.85 1.60
C GLN A 146 -29.00 -15.35 3.05
N GLY A 147 -30.17 -15.15 3.65
CA GLY A 147 -30.29 -14.83 5.08
C GLY A 147 -29.61 -15.87 5.97
N VAL A 148 -29.84 -17.17 5.70
CA VAL A 148 -29.16 -18.27 6.42
C VAL A 148 -27.65 -18.20 6.24
N LEU A 149 -27.12 -18.06 5.02
CA LEU A 149 -25.67 -17.97 4.79
C LEU A 149 -25.04 -16.77 5.52
N ARG A 150 -25.74 -15.64 5.60
CA ARG A 150 -25.28 -14.45 6.35
C ARG A 150 -25.25 -14.69 7.86
N LYS A 151 -26.27 -15.37 8.42
CA LYS A 151 -26.30 -15.79 9.83
C LYS A 151 -25.15 -16.73 10.17
N PHE A 152 -24.83 -17.66 9.28
CA PHE A 152 -23.75 -18.63 9.45
C PHE A 152 -22.41 -18.15 8.87
N ASN A 153 -22.23 -16.83 8.70
CA ASN A 153 -20.95 -16.25 8.33
C ASN A 153 -19.98 -16.20 9.54
N LEU A 154 -19.69 -17.38 10.11
CA LEU A 154 -18.87 -17.65 11.29
C LEU A 154 -17.51 -18.27 10.92
N TRP A 155 -16.56 -18.31 11.86
CA TRP A 155 -15.26 -18.95 11.62
C TRP A 155 -15.33 -20.46 11.86
N PHE A 156 -15.47 -21.24 10.78
CA PHE A 156 -15.48 -22.72 10.79
C PHE A 156 -15.02 -23.29 9.44
N GLY A 157 -14.61 -24.56 9.41
CA GLY A 157 -14.29 -25.27 8.17
C GLY A 157 -15.50 -26.02 7.61
N LEU A 158 -15.74 -25.93 6.30
CA LEU A 158 -16.77 -26.71 5.61
C LEU A 158 -16.17 -28.00 5.04
N ASP A 159 -16.84 -29.14 5.27
CA ASP A 159 -16.46 -30.41 4.64
C ASP A 159 -17.10 -30.58 3.24
N GLU A 160 -16.61 -31.56 2.48
CA GLU A 160 -17.07 -31.80 1.11
C GLU A 160 -18.55 -32.19 1.04
N ALA A 161 -19.05 -32.98 2.00
CA ALA A 161 -20.42 -33.46 1.96
C ALA A 161 -21.39 -32.30 2.13
N ALA A 162 -21.14 -31.43 3.12
CA ALA A 162 -21.93 -30.23 3.35
C ALA A 162 -21.82 -29.24 2.19
N ALA A 163 -20.63 -29.06 1.61
CA ALA A 163 -20.46 -28.20 0.44
C ALA A 163 -21.25 -28.71 -0.77
N CYS A 164 -21.26 -30.03 -1.00
CA CYS A 164 -22.09 -30.64 -2.05
C CYS A 164 -23.58 -30.40 -1.80
N GLU A 165 -24.06 -30.60 -0.58
CA GLU A 165 -25.48 -30.40 -0.23
C GLU A 165 -25.94 -28.96 -0.43
N LEU A 166 -25.14 -27.98 0.04
CA LEU A 166 -25.40 -26.55 -0.20
C LEU A 166 -25.45 -26.24 -1.70
N TYR A 167 -24.46 -26.71 -2.45
CA TYR A 167 -24.33 -26.43 -3.87
C TYR A 167 -25.42 -27.08 -4.73
N ARG A 168 -25.86 -28.31 -4.38
CA ARG A 168 -27.01 -28.97 -5.03
C ARG A 168 -28.29 -28.18 -4.85
N THR A 169 -28.50 -27.65 -3.65
CA THR A 169 -29.73 -26.95 -3.25
C THR A 169 -29.83 -25.58 -3.94
N ASP A 170 -28.76 -24.80 -3.94
CA ASP A 170 -28.73 -23.46 -4.56
C ASP A 170 -27.28 -23.05 -4.91
N ALA A 171 -26.83 -23.43 -6.10
CA ALA A 171 -25.46 -23.17 -6.56
C ALA A 171 -25.12 -21.66 -6.60
N ALA A 172 -26.04 -20.84 -7.14
CA ALA A 172 -25.82 -19.41 -7.30
C ALA A 172 -25.65 -18.70 -5.94
N ALA A 173 -26.43 -19.11 -4.94
CA ALA A 173 -26.31 -18.52 -3.60
C ALA A 173 -25.06 -18.98 -2.84
N THR A 174 -24.68 -20.26 -3.00
CA THR A 174 -23.69 -20.92 -2.12
C THR A 174 -22.27 -20.90 -2.66
N ALA A 175 -22.06 -20.78 -3.97
CA ALA A 175 -20.72 -20.77 -4.56
C ALA A 175 -19.75 -19.77 -3.89
N PRO A 176 -20.11 -18.48 -3.71
CA PRO A 176 -19.24 -17.53 -3.00
C PRO A 176 -18.99 -17.91 -1.54
N PHE A 177 -20.01 -18.44 -0.86
CA PHE A 177 -19.93 -18.85 0.55
C PHE A 177 -18.99 -20.04 0.74
N ILE A 178 -19.10 -21.06 -0.11
CA ILE A 178 -18.22 -22.24 -0.10
C ILE A 178 -16.76 -21.81 -0.31
N LEU A 179 -16.52 -20.93 -1.30
CA LEU A 179 -15.19 -20.43 -1.63
C LEU A 179 -14.52 -19.65 -0.47
N GLN A 180 -15.30 -19.05 0.44
CA GLN A 180 -14.80 -18.37 1.65
C GLN A 180 -14.52 -19.33 2.81
N ARG A 181 -15.04 -20.57 2.75
CA ARG A 181 -14.95 -21.58 3.81
C ARG A 181 -13.99 -22.72 3.50
N LEU A 182 -13.32 -22.63 2.36
CA LEU A 182 -12.24 -23.54 2.03
C LEU A 182 -11.16 -23.45 3.09
N LYS A 183 -10.64 -24.61 3.52
CA LYS A 183 -9.51 -24.69 4.44
C LYS A 183 -8.26 -24.13 3.77
N THR A 184 -8.07 -22.82 3.89
CA THR A 184 -6.90 -22.08 3.42
C THR A 184 -6.20 -21.54 4.65
N ASN A 185 -5.23 -22.29 5.18
CA ASN A 185 -4.53 -21.84 6.37
C ASN A 185 -3.53 -20.74 5.95
N TRP A 186 -3.80 -19.49 6.34
CA TRP A 186 -2.99 -18.32 5.96
C TRP A 186 -1.53 -18.43 6.41
N PHE A 187 -1.25 -19.25 7.43
CA PHE A 187 0.07 -19.42 8.06
C PHE A 187 0.76 -20.76 7.77
N SER A 188 0.12 -21.70 7.07
CA SER A 188 0.76 -22.98 6.71
C SER A 188 0.54 -23.24 5.22
N GLY A 189 1.45 -22.70 4.40
CA GLY A 189 1.56 -23.04 2.99
C GLY A 189 1.57 -24.56 2.79
N GLU A 190 0.92 -24.99 1.70
CA GLU A 190 0.80 -26.37 1.20
C GLU A 190 0.08 -27.41 2.10
N LEU A 191 0.41 -27.49 3.39
CA LEU A 191 0.18 -28.65 4.27
C LEU A 191 -1.29 -29.01 4.58
N LYS A 192 -2.29 -28.27 4.07
CA LYS A 192 -3.72 -28.54 4.34
C LYS A 192 -4.66 -28.35 3.16
N ARG A 193 -4.13 -28.21 1.94
CA ARG A 193 -4.99 -28.17 0.75
C ARG A 193 -5.52 -29.55 0.45
N THR A 194 -6.82 -29.63 0.22
CA THR A 194 -7.50 -30.90 -0.08
C THR A 194 -8.54 -30.62 -1.14
N LEU A 195 -8.41 -31.28 -2.29
CA LEU A 195 -9.41 -31.24 -3.33
C LEU A 195 -10.72 -31.85 -2.82
N MET A 196 -11.83 -31.27 -3.26
CA MET A 196 -13.17 -31.81 -3.07
C MET A 196 -13.65 -32.42 -4.41
N PRO A 197 -13.20 -33.65 -4.77
CA PRO A 197 -13.48 -34.24 -6.08
C PRO A 197 -14.97 -34.37 -6.39
N ARG A 198 -15.83 -34.68 -5.40
CA ARG A 198 -17.27 -34.79 -5.61
C ARG A 198 -17.91 -33.44 -5.89
N LEU A 199 -17.40 -32.37 -5.27
CA LEU A 199 -17.90 -31.02 -5.52
C LEU A 199 -17.43 -30.50 -6.89
N LEU A 200 -16.19 -30.82 -7.30
CA LEU A 200 -15.69 -30.53 -8.64
C LEU A 200 -16.51 -31.26 -9.70
N GLN A 201 -16.77 -32.56 -9.51
CA GLN A 201 -17.63 -33.33 -10.42
C GLN A 201 -19.04 -32.74 -10.49
N LEU A 202 -19.61 -32.33 -9.35
CA LEU A 202 -20.92 -31.68 -9.33
C LEU A 202 -20.93 -30.33 -10.07
N ALA A 203 -19.83 -29.57 -10.03
CA ALA A 203 -19.69 -28.34 -10.83
C ALA A 203 -19.61 -28.67 -12.33
N ASP A 204 -18.87 -29.73 -12.71
CA ASP A 204 -18.76 -30.23 -14.08
C ASP A 204 -20.13 -30.71 -14.61
N ASP A 205 -20.88 -31.50 -13.84
CA ASP A 205 -22.21 -32.01 -14.19
C ASP A 205 -23.21 -30.86 -14.44
N ARG A 206 -23.05 -29.74 -13.72
CA ARG A 206 -23.87 -28.53 -13.86
C ARG A 206 -23.34 -27.56 -14.93
N ARG A 207 -22.19 -27.83 -15.54
CA ARG A 207 -21.49 -26.95 -16.49
C ARG A 207 -21.19 -25.56 -15.90
N ASP A 208 -20.92 -25.48 -14.60
CA ASP A 208 -20.50 -24.24 -13.93
C ASP A 208 -18.96 -24.15 -13.92
N GLU A 209 -18.40 -23.73 -15.05
CA GLU A 209 -16.95 -23.64 -15.24
C GLU A 209 -16.29 -22.61 -14.32
N ASP A 210 -16.98 -21.50 -14.03
CA ASP A 210 -16.44 -20.42 -13.20
C ASP A 210 -16.25 -20.89 -11.75
N PHE A 211 -17.27 -21.50 -11.15
CA PHE A 211 -17.16 -22.05 -9.80
C PHE A 211 -16.15 -23.21 -9.77
N ARG A 212 -16.18 -24.09 -10.76
CA ARG A 212 -15.23 -25.20 -10.89
C ARG A 212 -13.80 -24.71 -10.78
N TRP A 213 -13.38 -23.78 -11.64
CA TRP A 213 -11.98 -23.38 -11.70
C TRP A 213 -11.56 -22.52 -10.51
N LYS A 214 -12.46 -21.72 -9.94
CA LYS A 214 -12.21 -21.04 -8.66
C LYS A 214 -11.99 -22.03 -7.51
N LEU A 215 -12.78 -23.10 -7.46
CA LEU A 215 -12.64 -24.15 -6.46
C LEU A 215 -11.31 -24.89 -6.63
N TYR A 216 -11.01 -25.35 -7.83
CA TYR A 216 -9.77 -26.06 -8.15
C TYR A 216 -8.53 -25.23 -7.75
N ARG A 217 -8.42 -23.99 -8.22
CA ARG A 217 -7.24 -23.15 -7.98
C ARG A 217 -6.97 -22.89 -6.50
N ARG A 218 -8.00 -22.82 -5.65
CA ARG A 218 -7.85 -22.60 -4.20
C ARG A 218 -7.55 -23.88 -3.41
N GLN A 219 -7.88 -25.05 -3.96
CA GLN A 219 -7.79 -26.32 -3.25
C GLN A 219 -6.71 -27.27 -3.77
N VAL A 220 -6.21 -27.08 -4.99
CA VAL A 220 -5.27 -28.02 -5.61
C VAL A 220 -3.96 -28.09 -4.82
N PRO A 221 -3.57 -29.28 -4.32
CA PRO A 221 -2.23 -29.53 -3.80
C PRO A 221 -1.18 -29.39 -4.90
N GLU A 222 0.05 -28.99 -4.55
CA GLU A 222 1.10 -28.78 -5.54
C GLU A 222 1.38 -30.04 -6.38
N ALA A 223 1.46 -31.21 -5.74
CA ALA A 223 1.71 -32.47 -6.44
C ALA A 223 0.64 -32.81 -7.49
N ASP A 224 -0.64 -32.58 -7.18
CA ASP A 224 -1.75 -32.78 -8.11
C ASP A 224 -1.70 -31.77 -9.25
N TRP A 225 -1.45 -30.49 -8.93
CA TRP A 225 -1.31 -29.44 -9.93
C TRP A 225 -0.15 -29.73 -10.91
N ILE A 226 1.01 -30.18 -10.41
CA ILE A 226 2.16 -30.57 -11.24
C ILE A 226 1.77 -31.72 -12.18
N ARG A 227 1.13 -32.77 -11.65
CA ARG A 227 0.67 -33.91 -12.47
C ARG A 227 -0.26 -33.44 -13.58
N ASP A 228 -1.24 -32.61 -13.25
CA ASP A 228 -2.24 -32.12 -14.20
C ASP A 228 -1.60 -31.24 -15.28
N CYS A 229 -0.64 -30.38 -14.91
CA CYS A 229 0.08 -29.54 -15.88
C CYS A 229 1.01 -30.35 -16.79
N LEU A 230 1.67 -31.39 -16.28
CA LEU A 230 2.48 -32.28 -17.11
C LEU A 230 1.62 -33.09 -18.09
N ALA A 231 0.42 -33.52 -17.68
CA ALA A 231 -0.53 -34.15 -18.60
C ALA A 231 -0.99 -33.18 -19.70
N LEU A 232 -1.11 -31.88 -19.40
CA LEU A 232 -1.38 -30.86 -20.43
C LEU A 232 -0.21 -30.71 -21.41
N CYS A 233 1.02 -30.72 -20.92
CA CYS A 233 2.21 -30.67 -21.76
C CYS A 233 2.27 -31.81 -22.78
N ASP A 234 1.77 -32.99 -22.43
CA ASP A 234 1.77 -34.17 -23.31
C ASP A 234 0.63 -34.15 -24.34
N ARG A 235 -0.47 -33.48 -24.03
CA ARG A 235 -1.69 -33.49 -24.86
C ARG A 235 -1.84 -32.27 -25.78
N ILE A 236 -1.40 -31.09 -25.35
CA ILE A 236 -1.64 -29.84 -26.08
C ILE A 236 -0.35 -29.44 -26.79
N HIS A 237 -0.32 -29.57 -28.11
CA HIS A 237 0.86 -29.23 -28.90
C HIS A 237 1.05 -27.72 -29.06
N ASP A 238 -0.03 -26.96 -29.28
CA ASP A 238 0.02 -25.51 -29.45
C ASP A 238 0.45 -24.79 -28.16
N SER A 239 1.46 -23.93 -28.25
CA SER A 239 2.06 -23.27 -27.08
C SER A 239 1.15 -22.20 -26.48
N ALA A 240 0.36 -21.50 -27.31
CA ALA A 240 -0.57 -20.49 -26.83
C ALA A 240 -1.77 -21.13 -26.11
N GLU A 241 -2.30 -22.22 -26.65
CA GLU A 241 -3.34 -23.03 -26.03
C GLU A 241 -2.87 -23.63 -24.71
N LEU A 242 -1.66 -24.22 -24.68
CA LEU A 242 -1.06 -24.71 -23.45
C LEU A 242 -0.96 -23.60 -22.39
N GLY A 243 -0.47 -22.42 -22.78
CA GLY A 243 -0.40 -21.27 -21.89
C GLY A 243 -1.76 -20.91 -21.28
N ARG A 244 -2.85 -20.89 -22.06
CA ARG A 244 -4.20 -20.62 -21.55
C ARG A 244 -4.69 -21.68 -20.56
N GLU A 245 -4.46 -22.96 -20.86
CA GLU A 245 -4.88 -24.06 -19.98
C GLU A 245 -4.09 -24.12 -18.67
N LEU A 246 -2.81 -23.73 -18.70
CA LEU A 246 -1.97 -23.56 -17.50
C LEU A 246 -2.44 -22.39 -16.63
N GLU A 247 -2.84 -21.27 -17.23
CA GLU A 247 -3.43 -20.12 -16.51
C GLU A 247 -4.75 -20.48 -15.83
N LEU A 248 -5.61 -21.21 -16.54
CA LEU A 248 -6.91 -21.64 -16.02
C LEU A 248 -6.78 -22.51 -14.75
N ARG A 249 -5.69 -23.25 -14.63
CA ARG A 249 -5.37 -24.16 -13.52
C ARG A 249 -4.38 -23.58 -12.50
N HIS A 250 -3.95 -22.34 -12.68
CA HIS A 250 -2.92 -21.74 -11.85
C HIS A 250 -3.37 -21.62 -10.37
N PRO A 251 -2.66 -22.22 -9.40
CA PRO A 251 -3.07 -22.21 -8.01
C PRO A 251 -3.15 -20.80 -7.39
N GLU A 252 -4.17 -20.55 -6.57
CA GLU A 252 -4.39 -19.27 -5.87
C GLU A 252 -4.07 -19.42 -4.37
N GLY A 253 -3.31 -18.48 -3.80
CA GLY A 253 -3.11 -18.37 -2.36
C GLY A 253 -1.74 -17.83 -1.97
N TRP A 254 -1.62 -17.36 -0.72
CA TRP A 254 -0.36 -16.86 -0.18
C TRP A 254 0.54 -18.03 0.26
N GLY A 255 1.86 -17.88 0.08
CA GLY A 255 2.86 -18.83 0.58
C GLY A 255 3.04 -20.12 -0.23
N MET A 256 2.64 -20.14 -1.51
CA MET A 256 2.95 -21.24 -2.42
C MET A 256 4.31 -21.06 -3.08
N ASN A 257 5.09 -22.14 -3.14
CA ASN A 257 6.35 -22.18 -3.88
C ASN A 257 6.23 -23.11 -5.09
N LEU A 258 5.95 -22.58 -6.27
CA LEU A 258 5.74 -23.38 -7.50
C LEU A 258 7.04 -23.73 -8.24
N ALA A 259 8.20 -23.55 -7.60
CA ALA A 259 9.50 -23.73 -8.23
C ALA A 259 9.71 -25.14 -8.84
N ASP A 260 9.25 -26.20 -8.16
CA ASP A 260 9.40 -27.58 -8.67
C ASP A 260 8.51 -27.83 -9.89
N GLY A 261 7.27 -27.34 -9.86
CA GLY A 261 6.37 -27.43 -10.99
C GLY A 261 6.86 -26.66 -12.21
N PHE A 262 7.31 -25.41 -12.03
CA PHE A 262 7.87 -24.64 -13.14
C PHE A 262 9.12 -25.27 -13.72
N PHE A 263 10.00 -25.84 -12.87
CA PHE A 263 11.15 -26.59 -13.35
C PHE A 263 10.74 -27.75 -14.25
N LYS A 264 9.78 -28.59 -13.81
CA LYS A 264 9.30 -29.74 -14.58
C LYS A 264 8.60 -29.33 -15.88
N LEU A 265 7.85 -28.23 -15.88
CA LEU A 265 7.23 -27.71 -17.10
C LEU A 265 8.28 -27.26 -18.11
N VAL A 266 9.28 -26.50 -17.67
CA VAL A 266 10.37 -26.03 -18.52
C VAL A 266 11.24 -27.19 -19.01
N GLU A 267 11.48 -28.20 -18.18
CA GLU A 267 12.19 -29.42 -18.59
C GLU A 267 11.43 -30.20 -19.66
N ARG A 268 10.09 -30.26 -19.57
CA ARG A 268 9.24 -31.01 -20.50
C ARG A 268 8.97 -30.29 -21.83
N ARG A 269 8.80 -28.97 -21.80
CA ARG A 269 8.32 -28.17 -22.94
C ARG A 269 9.24 -27.03 -23.36
N GLU A 270 10.41 -26.93 -22.72
CA GLU A 270 11.42 -25.91 -23.00
C GLU A 270 10.81 -24.50 -23.10
N ARG A 271 11.02 -23.79 -24.22
CA ARG A 271 10.59 -22.39 -24.39
C ARG A 271 9.07 -22.23 -24.55
N ASP A 272 8.33 -23.28 -24.87
CA ASP A 272 6.88 -23.18 -25.12
C ASP A 272 6.11 -22.69 -23.89
N VAL A 273 6.62 -22.95 -22.69
CA VAL A 273 5.98 -22.58 -21.41
C VAL A 273 6.51 -21.26 -20.83
N PHE A 274 7.50 -20.62 -21.47
CA PHE A 274 8.10 -19.39 -20.95
C PHE A 274 7.08 -18.27 -20.70
N PRO A 275 6.11 -17.98 -21.61
CA PRO A 275 5.12 -16.93 -21.37
C PRO A 275 4.31 -17.13 -20.08
N TYR A 276 4.04 -18.39 -19.72
CA TYR A 276 3.36 -18.75 -18.48
C TYR A 276 4.30 -18.61 -17.27
N VAL A 277 5.47 -19.26 -17.32
CA VAL A 277 6.43 -19.27 -16.20
C VAL A 277 6.90 -17.86 -15.84
N MET A 278 7.27 -17.06 -16.85
CA MET A 278 7.76 -15.69 -16.66
C MET A 278 6.72 -14.77 -16.01
N ARG A 279 5.43 -15.00 -16.26
CA ARG A 279 4.34 -14.23 -15.65
C ARG A 279 4.21 -14.48 -14.14
N HIS A 280 4.59 -15.68 -13.68
CA HIS A 280 4.33 -16.17 -12.34
C HIS A 280 5.58 -16.35 -11.47
N LEU A 281 6.74 -15.81 -11.88
CA LEU A 281 8.01 -15.95 -11.14
C LEU A 281 7.95 -15.48 -9.67
N ARG A 282 7.04 -14.57 -9.30
CA ARG A 282 6.85 -14.15 -7.89
C ARG A 282 6.44 -15.28 -6.94
N GLN A 283 6.00 -16.41 -7.47
CA GLN A 283 5.65 -17.60 -6.70
C GLN A 283 6.77 -18.65 -6.67
N VAL A 284 7.95 -18.30 -7.14
CA VAL A 284 9.17 -19.11 -7.03
C VAL A 284 9.95 -18.59 -5.84
N TRP A 285 10.05 -19.40 -4.79
CA TRP A 285 10.70 -19.01 -3.54
C TRP A 285 11.93 -19.87 -3.33
N ARG A 286 12.91 -19.30 -2.63
CA ARG A 286 14.06 -20.06 -2.14
C ARG A 286 13.61 -21.11 -1.12
N GLY A 287 14.25 -22.27 -1.15
CA GLY A 287 14.15 -23.23 -0.05
C GLY A 287 14.88 -22.70 1.19
N TRP A 288 14.46 -23.12 2.38
CA TRP A 288 15.11 -22.72 3.63
C TRP A 288 16.58 -23.19 3.74
N LEU A 289 16.98 -24.19 2.94
CA LEU A 289 18.35 -24.70 2.80
C LEU A 289 18.80 -24.58 1.34
N MET A 290 19.99 -24.01 1.10
CA MET A 290 20.61 -23.82 -0.24
C MET A 290 19.71 -23.05 -1.23
N ARG A 291 19.99 -23.09 -2.54
CA ARG A 291 19.18 -22.41 -3.58
C ARG A 291 17.85 -23.12 -3.88
N GLY A 292 17.55 -24.23 -3.20
CA GLY A 292 16.31 -24.98 -3.37
C GLY A 292 16.01 -25.40 -4.81
N LYS A 293 14.72 -25.48 -5.16
CA LYS A 293 14.24 -25.84 -6.51
C LYS A 293 14.37 -24.68 -7.51
N TYR A 294 14.28 -23.45 -7.04
CA TYR A 294 14.62 -22.25 -7.83
C TYR A 294 16.03 -22.36 -8.44
N GLY A 295 17.04 -22.74 -7.63
CA GLY A 295 18.42 -22.88 -8.09
C GLY A 295 18.58 -23.87 -9.24
N LYS A 296 17.85 -25.00 -9.19
CA LYS A 296 17.84 -25.98 -10.29
C LYS A 296 17.33 -25.38 -11.60
N LEU A 297 16.25 -24.61 -11.54
CA LEU A 297 15.69 -23.93 -12.70
C LEU A 297 16.63 -22.86 -13.26
N ALA A 298 17.24 -22.06 -12.39
CA ALA A 298 18.22 -21.04 -12.80
C ALA A 298 19.47 -21.67 -13.43
N ASP A 299 19.99 -22.76 -12.85
CA ASP A 299 21.16 -23.48 -13.38
C ASP A 299 20.84 -24.20 -14.70
N TYR A 300 19.63 -24.74 -14.84
CA TYR A 300 19.15 -25.33 -16.09
C TYR A 300 19.03 -24.28 -17.19
N ALA A 301 18.40 -23.13 -16.91
CA ALA A 301 18.32 -22.02 -17.85
C ALA A 301 19.71 -21.53 -18.29
N ARG A 302 20.67 -21.43 -17.35
CA ARG A 302 22.07 -21.10 -17.66
C ARG A 302 22.71 -22.13 -18.59
N THR A 303 22.54 -23.43 -18.31
CA THR A 303 23.14 -24.52 -19.10
C THR A 303 22.57 -24.57 -20.53
N LYS A 304 21.30 -24.22 -20.71
CA LYS A 304 20.63 -24.12 -22.02
C LYS A 304 20.89 -22.80 -22.76
N GLY A 305 21.57 -21.84 -22.14
CA GLY A 305 21.78 -20.51 -22.72
C GLY A 305 20.50 -19.64 -22.79
N TRP A 306 19.50 -19.93 -21.97
CA TRP A 306 18.25 -19.16 -21.89
C TRP A 306 18.42 -17.99 -20.92
N TRP A 307 19.19 -17.00 -21.36
CA TRP A 307 19.59 -15.84 -20.56
C TRP A 307 18.43 -14.95 -20.11
N ASP A 308 17.35 -14.90 -20.90
CA ASP A 308 16.10 -14.21 -20.56
C ASP A 308 15.43 -14.81 -19.32
N LEU A 309 15.25 -16.13 -19.30
CA LEU A 309 14.68 -16.84 -18.15
C LEU A 309 15.64 -16.79 -16.96
N TRP A 310 16.94 -17.04 -17.18
CA TRP A 310 17.95 -16.99 -16.13
C TRP A 310 18.01 -15.61 -15.45
N ALA A 311 18.06 -14.53 -16.21
CA ALA A 311 18.14 -13.19 -15.63
C ALA A 311 16.86 -12.82 -14.88
N ALA A 312 15.67 -13.18 -15.39
CA ALA A 312 14.41 -12.94 -14.69
C ALA A 312 14.31 -13.73 -13.38
N LEU A 313 14.82 -14.96 -13.36
CA LEU A 313 14.92 -15.79 -12.16
C LEU A 313 15.83 -15.14 -11.11
N VAL A 314 17.04 -14.74 -11.50
CA VAL A 314 18.00 -14.09 -10.59
C VAL A 314 17.44 -12.78 -10.03
N ARG A 315 16.82 -11.94 -10.86
CA ARG A 315 16.24 -10.64 -10.44
C ARG A 315 15.00 -10.79 -9.54
N THR A 316 14.14 -11.77 -9.82
CA THR A 316 12.82 -11.86 -9.16
C THR A 316 12.84 -12.77 -7.94
N CYS A 317 13.64 -13.83 -7.97
CA CYS A 317 13.60 -14.92 -7.01
C CYS A 317 14.93 -15.10 -6.25
N GLY A 318 16.01 -14.54 -6.78
CA GLY A 318 17.33 -14.57 -6.15
C GLY A 318 17.44 -13.65 -4.94
N GLU A 319 18.48 -13.85 -4.15
CA GLU A 319 18.87 -12.90 -3.10
C GLU A 319 19.88 -11.89 -3.62
N ALA A 320 19.98 -10.74 -2.95
CA ALA A 320 20.93 -9.68 -3.31
C ALA A 320 22.37 -10.20 -3.45
N LYS A 321 22.79 -11.16 -2.61
CA LYS A 321 24.10 -11.79 -2.69
C LYS A 321 24.31 -12.60 -3.97
N GLU A 322 23.30 -13.37 -4.40
CA GLU A 322 23.38 -14.15 -5.65
C GLU A 322 23.43 -13.20 -6.85
N PHE A 323 22.57 -12.17 -6.86
CA PHE A 323 22.60 -11.13 -7.89
C PHE A 323 23.98 -10.49 -8.02
N ASN A 324 24.58 -10.07 -6.90
CA ASN A 324 25.92 -9.48 -6.87
C ASN A 324 27.02 -10.44 -7.35
N GLN A 325 26.94 -11.72 -7.01
CA GLN A 325 27.89 -12.72 -7.48
C GLN A 325 27.81 -12.93 -9.00
N GLU A 326 26.61 -12.97 -9.58
CA GLU A 326 26.45 -13.12 -11.02
C GLU A 326 26.91 -11.86 -11.78
N ILE A 327 26.63 -10.67 -11.24
CA ILE A 327 27.15 -9.41 -11.78
C ILE A 327 28.67 -9.39 -11.75
N LEU A 328 29.28 -9.67 -10.59
CA LEU A 328 30.74 -9.67 -10.45
C LEU A 328 31.38 -10.69 -11.39
N ARG A 329 30.80 -11.90 -11.51
CA ARG A 329 31.29 -12.93 -12.43
C ARG A 329 31.32 -12.42 -13.87
N LEU A 330 30.27 -11.75 -14.33
CA LEU A 330 30.22 -11.21 -15.70
C LEU A 330 31.20 -10.04 -15.88
N VAL A 331 31.29 -9.15 -14.90
CA VAL A 331 32.24 -8.02 -14.90
C VAL A 331 33.69 -8.50 -14.86
N GLU A 332 33.99 -9.63 -14.25
CA GLU A 332 35.36 -10.17 -14.19
C GLU A 332 35.66 -11.15 -15.33
N ASP A 333 34.66 -11.60 -16.10
CA ASP A 333 34.88 -12.57 -17.18
C ASP A 333 35.66 -11.93 -18.35
N THR A 334 36.88 -12.39 -18.57
CA THR A 334 37.74 -11.97 -19.68
C THR A 334 37.74 -12.95 -20.84
N ARG A 335 37.00 -14.06 -20.73
CA ARG A 335 36.93 -15.12 -21.74
C ARG A 335 35.74 -14.96 -22.68
N LEU A 336 34.67 -14.32 -22.20
CA LEU A 336 33.50 -14.01 -23.02
C LEU A 336 33.76 -12.80 -23.92
N ASP A 337 33.10 -12.79 -25.07
CA ASP A 337 33.07 -11.60 -25.94
C ASP A 337 32.46 -10.40 -25.18
N PRO A 338 33.04 -9.19 -25.28
CA PRO A 338 32.52 -8.01 -24.58
C PRO A 338 31.05 -7.72 -24.87
N GLY A 339 30.56 -7.94 -26.09
CA GLY A 339 29.16 -7.75 -26.45
C GLY A 339 28.23 -8.76 -25.76
N GLU A 340 28.68 -9.99 -25.57
CA GLU A 340 27.94 -11.02 -24.83
C GLU A 340 27.90 -10.72 -23.32
N VAL A 341 28.98 -10.19 -22.75
CA VAL A 341 29.01 -9.71 -21.35
C VAL A 341 28.01 -8.58 -21.17
N GLU A 342 28.05 -7.57 -22.04
CA GLU A 342 27.12 -6.44 -22.01
C GLU A 342 25.67 -6.91 -22.17
N TYR A 343 25.37 -7.77 -23.14
CA TYR A 343 24.05 -8.34 -23.34
C TYR A 343 23.49 -9.03 -22.09
N ARG A 344 24.29 -9.88 -21.43
CA ARG A 344 23.86 -10.58 -20.21
C ARG A 344 23.69 -9.63 -19.02
N LEU A 345 24.56 -8.62 -18.90
CA LEU A 345 24.43 -7.58 -17.89
C LEU A 345 23.16 -6.75 -18.10
N LEU A 346 22.83 -6.37 -19.34
CA LEU A 346 21.59 -5.66 -19.66
C LEU A 346 20.34 -6.48 -19.29
N MET A 347 20.37 -7.80 -19.48
CA MET A 347 19.30 -8.69 -19.03
C MET A 347 19.14 -8.71 -17.50
N LEU A 348 20.24 -8.57 -16.75
CA LEU A 348 20.25 -8.46 -15.29
C LEU A 348 19.90 -7.05 -14.77
N ALA A 349 20.13 -5.99 -15.55
CA ALA A 349 19.65 -4.65 -15.25
C ALA A 349 18.13 -4.51 -15.47
N GLY A 350 17.55 -5.42 -16.26
CA GLY A 350 16.21 -5.29 -16.83
C GLY A 350 15.13 -4.83 -15.86
N VAL A 351 14.20 -4.02 -16.38
CA VAL A 351 13.03 -3.50 -15.68
C VAL A 351 12.08 -4.67 -15.41
N SER A 352 12.08 -5.22 -14.20
CA SER A 352 10.86 -5.90 -13.71
C SER A 352 9.71 -4.89 -13.73
N ARG A 353 8.46 -5.31 -13.53
CA ARG A 353 7.32 -4.42 -13.19
C ARG A 353 7.50 -3.70 -11.83
N GLU A 354 8.71 -3.22 -11.53
CA GLU A 354 9.22 -2.71 -10.27
C GLU A 354 9.17 -1.18 -10.18
N PHE A 355 8.74 -0.51 -11.25
CA PHE A 355 8.31 0.88 -11.16
C PHE A 355 6.80 0.95 -10.97
N ASN A 356 6.39 0.92 -9.70
CA ASN A 356 5.27 1.65 -9.12
C ASN A 356 5.04 1.11 -7.72
N TRP A 357 5.35 1.90 -6.70
CA TRP A 357 4.51 2.21 -5.53
C TRP A 357 5.38 3.05 -4.58
N GLY A 358 5.07 4.34 -4.48
CA GLY A 358 5.69 5.23 -3.52
C GLY A 358 5.55 4.68 -2.09
N GLY A 359 6.68 4.58 -1.39
CA GLY A 359 6.73 4.44 0.07
C GLY A 359 6.55 3.05 0.68
N PHE A 360 6.06 2.04 -0.05
CA PHE A 360 5.88 0.66 0.47
C PHE A 360 6.18 -0.44 -0.58
N GLY A 361 7.01 -0.13 -1.57
CA GLY A 361 7.28 -1.03 -2.70
C GLY A 361 8.03 -2.30 -2.32
N LEU A 362 7.36 -3.46 -2.42
CA LEU A 362 7.96 -4.80 -2.51
C LEU A 362 8.66 -5.05 -3.88
N ALA A 363 9.06 -3.98 -4.55
CA ALA A 363 9.83 -4.00 -5.78
C ALA A 363 11.32 -3.99 -5.39
N ALA A 364 11.96 -5.16 -5.43
CA ALA A 364 13.31 -5.35 -4.94
C ALA A 364 14.35 -5.12 -6.06
N VAL A 365 14.66 -3.86 -6.35
CA VAL A 365 15.90 -3.56 -7.07
C VAL A 365 17.05 -4.00 -6.16
N HIS A 366 17.77 -5.05 -6.54
CA HIS A 366 18.92 -5.51 -5.77
C HIS A 366 20.04 -4.46 -5.84
N GLN A 367 20.40 -3.89 -4.69
CA GLN A 367 21.57 -3.03 -4.60
C GLN A 367 22.85 -3.81 -4.94
N LEU A 368 23.77 -3.18 -5.67
CA LEU A 368 25.11 -3.72 -5.83
C LEU A 368 25.88 -3.56 -4.51
N GLU A 369 26.63 -4.57 -4.09
CA GLU A 369 27.60 -4.43 -3.01
C GLU A 369 28.71 -3.46 -3.48
N GLU A 370 29.23 -2.64 -2.58
CA GLU A 370 30.21 -1.59 -2.95
C GLU A 370 31.43 -2.11 -3.72
N PRO A 371 32.07 -3.26 -3.37
CA PRO A 371 33.16 -3.81 -4.16
C PRO A 371 32.76 -4.18 -5.58
N VAL A 372 31.53 -4.67 -5.77
CA VAL A 372 30.98 -5.02 -7.08
C VAL A 372 30.74 -3.75 -7.89
N ALA A 373 30.12 -2.72 -7.29
CA ALA A 373 29.92 -1.43 -7.95
C ALA A 373 31.24 -0.78 -8.38
N LEU A 374 32.30 -0.88 -7.57
CA LEU A 374 33.64 -0.39 -7.92
C LEU A 374 34.29 -1.20 -9.05
N ALA A 375 34.15 -2.53 -9.07
CA ALA A 375 34.61 -3.35 -10.20
C ALA A 375 33.85 -3.01 -11.48
N PHE A 376 32.54 -2.84 -11.35
CA PHE A 376 31.63 -2.49 -12.44
C PHE A 376 31.99 -1.13 -13.04
N TYR A 377 32.14 -0.10 -12.20
CA TYR A 377 32.52 1.24 -12.63
C TYR A 377 33.87 1.25 -13.36
N ARG A 378 34.85 0.49 -12.86
CA ARG A 378 36.19 0.43 -13.48
C ARG A 378 36.19 -0.19 -14.87
N ARG A 379 35.31 -1.17 -15.14
CA ARG A 379 35.31 -1.90 -16.41
C ARG A 379 34.26 -1.42 -17.40
N LEU A 380 33.06 -1.10 -16.92
CA LEU A 380 31.87 -0.81 -17.71
C LEU A 380 31.13 0.43 -17.14
N PRO A 381 31.77 1.62 -17.11
CA PRO A 381 31.20 2.81 -16.49
C PRO A 381 29.88 3.24 -17.15
N GLU A 382 29.73 3.12 -18.47
CA GLU A 382 28.50 3.50 -19.18
C GLU A 382 27.29 2.67 -18.76
N LEU A 383 27.48 1.38 -18.46
CA LEU A 383 26.40 0.52 -17.97
C LEU A 383 26.00 0.90 -16.53
N LEU A 384 26.95 1.37 -15.72
CA LEU A 384 26.65 1.89 -14.38
C LEU A 384 25.91 3.23 -14.43
N ARG A 385 26.28 4.12 -15.37
CA ARG A 385 25.59 5.40 -15.62
C ARG A 385 24.19 5.23 -16.18
N GLY A 386 23.95 4.19 -16.97
CA GLY A 386 22.65 3.91 -17.55
C GLY A 386 21.87 2.85 -16.78
N PRO A 387 21.74 1.62 -17.31
CA PRO A 387 20.84 0.59 -16.77
C PRO A 387 21.05 0.23 -15.31
N PHE A 388 22.29 0.28 -14.80
CA PHE A 388 22.60 -0.08 -13.41
C PHE A 388 22.57 1.08 -12.42
N LYS A 389 22.27 2.31 -12.85
CA LYS A 389 22.27 3.52 -12.01
C LYS A 389 21.42 3.37 -10.75
N VAL A 390 20.25 2.73 -10.89
CA VAL A 390 19.33 2.48 -9.77
C VAL A 390 19.87 1.48 -8.74
N HIS A 391 20.77 0.58 -9.15
CA HIS A 391 21.37 -0.42 -8.28
C HIS A 391 22.48 0.14 -7.38
N VAL A 392 22.90 1.39 -7.58
CA VAL A 392 23.83 2.13 -6.70
C VAL A 392 23.16 3.28 -5.96
N ALA A 393 21.83 3.21 -5.77
CA ALA A 393 21.11 4.17 -4.94
C ALA A 393 21.41 3.91 -3.46
N ALA A 394 22.05 4.85 -2.75
CA ALA A 394 22.31 4.70 -1.32
C ALA A 394 21.00 4.53 -0.51
N HIS A 395 20.97 3.58 0.43
CA HIS A 395 19.77 3.22 1.19
C HIS A 395 20.05 3.01 2.68
N GLN A 396 19.11 3.47 3.53
CA GLN A 396 19.27 3.44 4.99
C GLN A 396 19.45 2.02 5.56
N TRP A 397 18.85 1.01 4.92
CA TRP A 397 18.92 -0.40 5.33
C TRP A 397 19.86 -1.25 4.46
N GLY A 398 20.70 -0.62 3.65
CA GLY A 398 21.56 -1.31 2.69
C GLY A 398 22.85 -0.54 2.42
N GLU A 399 23.30 -0.55 1.17
CA GLU A 399 24.61 0.03 0.80
C GLU A 399 24.61 1.57 0.81
N THR A 400 25.77 2.14 1.15
CA THR A 400 25.99 3.60 1.26
C THR A 400 27.08 4.15 0.33
N TYR A 401 27.89 3.27 -0.26
CA TYR A 401 28.84 3.58 -1.34
C TYR A 401 29.90 4.69 -1.08
N PRO A 402 30.49 4.84 0.12
CA PRO A 402 31.50 5.87 0.40
C PRO A 402 32.72 5.83 -0.53
N LYS A 403 33.27 4.64 -0.82
CA LYS A 403 34.46 4.47 -1.68
C LYS A 403 34.14 4.69 -3.15
N LEU A 404 32.94 4.30 -3.57
CA LEU A 404 32.47 4.61 -4.93
C LEU A 404 32.32 6.13 -5.08
N LEU A 405 31.72 6.83 -4.11
CA LEU A 405 31.61 8.28 -4.14
C LEU A 405 32.98 8.96 -4.22
N GLU A 406 33.94 8.53 -3.40
CA GLU A 406 35.33 9.04 -3.45
C GLU A 406 35.96 8.84 -4.83
N ARG A 407 35.74 7.67 -5.45
CA ARG A 407 36.23 7.39 -6.80
C ARG A 407 35.57 8.27 -7.85
N LEU A 408 34.26 8.52 -7.75
CA LEU A 408 33.52 9.38 -8.68
C LEU A 408 33.95 10.84 -8.55
N LEU A 409 34.16 11.34 -7.33
CA LEU A 409 34.68 12.68 -7.07
C LEU A 409 36.09 12.86 -7.64
N LEU A 410 36.96 11.86 -7.50
CA LEU A 410 38.32 11.89 -8.03
C LEU A 410 38.36 11.91 -9.57
N GLU A 411 37.44 11.19 -10.22
CA GLU A 411 37.34 11.12 -11.68
C GLU A 411 36.42 12.20 -12.27
N GLU A 412 35.90 13.10 -11.44
CA GLU A 412 34.97 14.17 -11.82
C GLU A 412 33.76 13.65 -12.61
N ASP A 413 33.22 12.48 -12.26
CA ASP A 413 32.04 11.89 -12.91
C ASP A 413 30.76 12.61 -12.46
N GLU A 414 30.52 13.76 -13.09
CA GLU A 414 29.46 14.70 -12.75
C GLU A 414 28.08 14.04 -12.69
N GLU A 415 27.77 13.16 -13.63
CA GLU A 415 26.45 12.52 -13.73
C GLU A 415 26.17 11.63 -12.51
N MET A 416 27.15 10.80 -12.14
CA MET A 416 26.99 9.89 -11.01
C MET A 416 27.11 10.62 -9.67
N ILE A 417 27.93 11.68 -9.58
CA ILE A 417 27.97 12.57 -8.42
C ILE A 417 26.58 13.19 -8.19
N ASP A 418 25.95 13.74 -9.23
CA ASP A 418 24.61 14.34 -9.15
C ASP A 418 23.55 13.33 -8.73
N TYR A 419 23.63 12.13 -9.31
CA TYR A 419 22.72 11.04 -8.96
C TYR A 419 22.85 10.62 -7.50
N MET A 420 24.08 10.39 -7.00
CA MET A 420 24.30 10.04 -5.59
C MET A 420 23.84 11.17 -4.67
N ALA A 421 24.13 12.43 -5.03
CA ALA A 421 23.64 13.59 -4.30
C ALA A 421 22.10 13.62 -4.22
N SER A 422 21.38 13.25 -5.30
CA SER A 422 19.91 13.22 -5.29
C SER A 422 19.32 12.20 -4.30
N ARG A 423 20.07 11.15 -3.97
CA ARG A 423 19.66 10.11 -3.01
C ARG A 423 20.06 10.44 -1.57
N LEU A 424 21.16 11.18 -1.40
CA LEU A 424 21.72 11.57 -0.10
C LEU A 424 21.13 12.90 0.42
N VAL A 425 20.72 13.81 -0.45
CA VAL A 425 20.11 15.11 -0.09
C VAL A 425 18.79 14.98 0.68
N THR A 426 18.15 13.80 0.65
CA THR A 426 16.89 13.54 1.36
C THR A 426 17.07 12.81 2.69
N ARG A 427 18.30 12.56 3.13
CA ARG A 427 18.60 11.65 4.25
C ARG A 427 18.92 12.40 5.53
N TRP A 428 18.37 11.90 6.64
CA TRP A 428 18.58 12.39 7.99
C TRP A 428 18.27 11.27 8.99
N GLY A 429 18.66 11.45 10.25
CA GLY A 429 18.36 10.51 11.33
C GLY A 429 19.57 9.69 11.78
N ARG A 430 19.32 8.82 12.77
CA ARG A 430 20.36 8.10 13.55
C ARG A 430 20.19 6.59 13.55
N TRP A 431 19.33 6.06 12.70
CA TRP A 431 19.05 4.63 12.66
C TRP A 431 19.73 3.98 11.46
N SER A 432 20.27 2.78 11.68
CA SER A 432 20.98 2.00 10.66
C SER A 432 22.09 2.81 10.00
N ASN A 433 22.19 2.82 8.66
CA ASN A 433 23.26 3.51 7.95
C ASN A 433 23.02 5.01 7.75
N ALA A 434 22.00 5.62 8.38
CA ALA A 434 21.67 7.03 8.19
C ALA A 434 22.82 8.00 8.53
N GLU A 435 23.59 7.73 9.59
CA GLU A 435 24.72 8.58 9.99
C GLU A 435 25.81 8.61 8.91
N LYS A 436 26.19 7.45 8.37
CA LYS A 436 27.14 7.34 7.25
C LYS A 436 26.64 8.08 6.01
N MET A 437 25.35 7.98 5.69
CA MET A 437 24.78 8.71 4.55
C MET A 437 24.85 10.23 4.75
N VAL A 438 24.72 10.72 5.98
CA VAL A 438 24.88 12.14 6.30
C VAL A 438 26.35 12.57 6.17
N GLU A 439 27.30 11.73 6.56
CA GLU A 439 28.74 11.98 6.35
C GLU A 439 29.08 12.10 4.86
N GLU A 440 28.56 11.20 4.02
CA GLU A 440 28.75 11.29 2.57
C GLU A 440 28.03 12.51 1.95
N ALA A 441 26.86 12.90 2.49
CA ALA A 441 26.20 14.14 2.11
C ALA A 441 27.04 15.38 2.47
N ASP A 442 27.79 15.34 3.57
CA ASP A 442 28.68 16.44 3.96
C ASP A 442 29.86 16.60 2.98
N LYS A 443 30.45 15.52 2.48
CA LYS A 443 31.47 15.58 1.41
C LYS A 443 30.91 16.24 0.14
N LEU A 444 29.70 15.85 -0.25
CA LEU A 444 29.00 16.46 -1.38
C LEU A 444 28.68 17.94 -1.12
N ALA A 445 28.33 18.31 0.11
CA ALA A 445 28.10 19.71 0.43
C ALA A 445 29.35 20.57 0.18
N ASP A 446 30.55 20.06 0.46
CA ASP A 446 31.80 20.75 0.16
C ASP A 446 32.06 20.85 -1.35
N TYR A 447 31.82 19.77 -2.10
CA TYR A 447 31.89 19.76 -3.56
C TYR A 447 30.97 20.83 -4.19
N TYR A 448 29.68 20.85 -3.81
CA TYR A 448 28.74 21.85 -4.33
C TYR A 448 29.03 23.26 -3.82
N ALA A 449 29.58 23.43 -2.62
CA ALA A 449 29.97 24.74 -2.12
C ALA A 449 31.11 25.35 -2.95
N ALA A 450 32.07 24.53 -3.41
CA ALA A 450 33.15 24.98 -4.28
C ALA A 450 32.65 25.50 -5.64
N LEU A 451 31.57 24.91 -6.18
CA LEU A 451 30.96 25.35 -7.44
C LEU A 451 30.33 26.74 -7.37
N LYS A 452 30.10 27.31 -6.17
CA LYS A 452 29.51 28.66 -6.02
C LYS A 452 30.38 29.78 -6.57
N ALA A 453 31.65 29.52 -6.89
CA ALA A 453 32.48 30.46 -7.62
C ALA A 453 31.89 30.80 -9.02
N ASP A 454 31.14 29.87 -9.61
CA ASP A 454 30.34 30.10 -10.82
C ASP A 454 28.87 29.77 -10.50
N GLU A 455 28.08 30.82 -10.23
CA GLU A 455 26.67 30.67 -9.85
C GLU A 455 25.86 29.89 -10.90
N ALA A 456 26.16 30.05 -12.20
CA ALA A 456 25.41 29.38 -13.25
C ALA A 456 25.73 27.88 -13.28
N VAL A 457 27.00 27.49 -13.09
CA VAL A 457 27.39 26.07 -12.96
C VAL A 457 26.77 25.46 -11.71
N PHE A 458 26.86 26.13 -10.57
CA PHE A 458 26.24 25.67 -9.32
C PHE A 458 24.74 25.42 -9.52
N CYS A 459 24.02 26.38 -10.10
CA CYS A 459 22.57 26.28 -10.27
C CYS A 459 22.16 25.13 -11.19
N ARG A 460 22.86 24.96 -12.32
CA ARG A 460 22.60 23.84 -13.23
C ARG A 460 22.76 22.50 -12.52
N ARG A 461 23.90 22.29 -11.86
CA ARG A 461 24.20 21.03 -11.16
C ARG A 461 23.26 20.79 -9.98
N ALA A 462 23.00 21.80 -9.16
CA ALA A 462 22.06 21.72 -8.06
C ALA A 462 20.62 21.42 -8.52
N ALA A 463 20.17 22.04 -9.63
CA ALA A 463 18.86 21.74 -10.20
C ALA A 463 18.79 20.31 -10.75
N THR A 464 19.85 19.82 -11.40
CA THR A 464 19.96 18.42 -11.83
C THR A 464 19.82 17.45 -10.66
N VAL A 465 20.48 17.72 -9.53
CA VAL A 465 20.34 16.92 -8.30
C VAL A 465 18.90 16.91 -7.81
N LEU A 466 18.31 18.10 -7.66
CA LEU A 466 16.98 18.26 -7.08
C LEU A 466 15.88 17.73 -8.01
N GLY A 467 16.04 17.84 -9.33
CA GLY A 467 15.12 17.26 -10.31
C GLY A 467 15.09 15.73 -10.31
N GLN A 468 16.17 15.09 -9.86
CA GLN A 468 16.26 13.63 -9.72
C GLN A 468 15.71 13.10 -8.37
N VAL A 469 15.31 13.99 -7.45
CA VAL A 469 14.76 13.60 -6.14
C VAL A 469 13.37 12.94 -6.34
N PRO A 470 13.16 11.70 -5.88
CA PRO A 470 11.87 11.03 -6.05
C PRO A 470 10.77 11.70 -5.23
N ALA A 471 9.53 11.67 -5.72
CA ALA A 471 8.38 12.15 -4.97
C ALA A 471 8.21 11.39 -3.63
N TYR A 472 7.80 12.12 -2.59
CA TYR A 472 7.57 11.63 -1.22
C TYR A 472 8.81 11.08 -0.52
N SER A 473 10.01 11.42 -1.00
CA SER A 473 11.28 11.00 -0.40
C SER A 473 11.66 11.80 0.84
N ILE A 474 11.09 12.99 1.02
CA ILE A 474 11.32 13.86 2.17
C ILE A 474 10.11 13.77 3.11
N THR A 475 10.27 13.08 4.23
CA THR A 475 9.20 12.84 5.21
C THR A 475 9.21 13.82 6.38
N ASN A 476 10.34 14.46 6.68
CA ASN A 476 10.47 15.47 7.74
C ASN A 476 11.51 16.52 7.32
N TYR A 477 11.03 17.60 6.72
CA TYR A 477 11.88 18.66 6.18
C TYR A 477 12.69 19.40 7.25
N HIS A 478 12.09 19.64 8.42
CA HIS A 478 12.76 20.36 9.51
C HIS A 478 14.01 19.59 9.99
N GLU A 479 13.86 18.31 10.27
CA GLU A 479 14.98 17.48 10.68
C GLU A 479 16.02 17.29 9.58
N LEU A 480 15.56 17.18 8.32
CA LEU A 480 16.44 17.09 7.17
C LEU A 480 17.41 18.28 7.10
N ILE A 481 16.88 19.49 7.06
CA ILE A 481 17.70 20.72 6.96
C ILE A 481 18.59 20.90 8.20
N ARG A 482 18.16 20.43 9.38
CA ARG A 482 18.94 20.50 10.62
C ARG A 482 20.15 19.56 10.63
N GLN A 483 20.04 18.39 10.02
CA GLN A 483 21.07 17.34 10.12
C GLN A 483 21.90 17.16 8.85
N ASN A 484 21.38 17.52 7.68
CA ASN A 484 22.05 17.30 6.40
C ASN A 484 22.55 18.61 5.79
N ARG A 485 23.89 18.79 5.70
CA ARG A 485 24.49 20.04 5.22
C ARG A 485 24.24 20.26 3.73
N LEU A 486 24.22 19.21 2.92
CA LEU A 486 23.88 19.27 1.50
C LEU A 486 22.44 19.75 1.31
N ALA A 487 21.48 19.17 2.03
CA ALA A 487 20.08 19.59 1.98
C ALA A 487 19.94 21.08 2.35
N ARG A 488 20.58 21.50 3.44
CA ARG A 488 20.59 22.92 3.85
C ARG A 488 21.23 23.83 2.79
N LEU A 489 22.31 23.38 2.16
CA LEU A 489 22.98 24.13 1.10
C LEU A 489 22.05 24.33 -0.11
N LEU A 490 21.44 23.25 -0.60
CA LEU A 490 20.65 23.26 -1.84
C LEU A 490 19.26 23.88 -1.65
N PHE A 491 18.59 23.64 -0.51
CA PHE A 491 17.22 24.11 -0.27
C PHE A 491 17.12 25.47 0.43
N GLU A 492 17.99 25.79 1.40
CA GLU A 492 17.81 26.99 2.24
C GLU A 492 18.83 28.09 1.93
N ARG A 493 20.09 27.73 1.68
CA ARG A 493 21.19 28.71 1.53
C ARG A 493 21.42 29.20 0.11
N SER A 494 20.66 28.71 -0.86
CA SER A 494 20.92 28.97 -2.29
C SER A 494 19.68 29.37 -3.08
N ALA A 495 18.56 29.68 -2.41
CA ALA A 495 17.30 30.03 -3.08
C ALA A 495 17.43 31.19 -4.08
N SER A 496 18.18 32.24 -3.75
CA SER A 496 18.44 33.37 -4.65
C SER A 496 19.41 33.04 -5.78
N LEU A 497 20.28 32.04 -5.60
CA LEU A 497 21.27 31.67 -6.63
C LEU A 497 20.58 31.08 -7.85
N TYR A 498 19.51 30.29 -7.67
CA TYR A 498 18.77 29.68 -8.80
C TYR A 498 18.22 30.70 -9.80
N LEU A 499 18.11 31.99 -9.43
CA LEU A 499 17.76 33.07 -10.36
C LEU A 499 18.84 33.34 -11.43
N ALA A 500 20.04 32.77 -11.28
CA ALA A 500 21.15 32.90 -12.23
C ALA A 500 20.96 32.05 -13.50
N ASP A 501 20.13 30.99 -13.47
CA ASP A 501 19.82 30.18 -14.65
C ASP A 501 18.30 29.94 -14.81
N PRO A 502 17.66 30.55 -15.83
CA PRO A 502 16.23 30.35 -16.11
C PRO A 502 15.84 28.88 -16.32
N ARG A 503 16.73 28.07 -16.92
CA ARG A 503 16.43 26.66 -17.24
C ARG A 503 16.32 25.83 -15.98
N SER A 504 17.29 25.97 -15.07
CA SER A 504 17.25 25.36 -13.75
C SER A 504 15.93 25.64 -13.01
N LEU A 505 15.41 26.86 -13.06
CA LEU A 505 14.15 27.19 -12.39
C LEU A 505 12.93 26.50 -13.02
N ALA A 506 12.91 26.36 -14.35
CA ALA A 506 11.87 25.60 -15.03
C ALA A 506 11.83 24.16 -14.51
N ASP A 507 12.99 23.50 -14.49
CA ASP A 507 13.13 22.11 -14.02
C ASP A 507 12.66 21.96 -12.56
N LEU A 508 12.98 22.93 -11.69
CA LEU A 508 12.57 22.90 -10.28
C LEU A 508 11.06 23.11 -10.10
N VAL A 509 10.40 23.92 -10.94
CA VAL A 509 8.95 24.12 -10.92
C VAL A 509 8.19 22.85 -11.33
N GLU A 510 8.80 22.04 -12.20
CA GLU A 510 8.23 20.80 -12.73
C GLU A 510 8.69 19.55 -11.97
N ALA A 511 9.55 19.70 -10.96
CA ALA A 511 10.11 18.59 -10.18
C ALA A 511 9.04 17.71 -9.51
N ALA A 512 9.32 16.42 -9.40
CA ALA A 512 8.39 15.46 -8.80
C ALA A 512 8.19 15.64 -7.29
N GLU A 513 9.20 16.18 -6.59
CA GLU A 513 9.20 16.34 -5.14
C GLU A 513 8.71 17.73 -4.69
N ILE A 514 7.76 17.76 -3.77
CA ILE A 514 7.03 18.98 -3.40
C ILE A 514 7.91 20.03 -2.74
N HIS A 515 8.91 19.62 -1.96
CA HIS A 515 9.86 20.55 -1.34
C HIS A 515 10.77 21.24 -2.37
N VAL A 516 11.02 20.58 -3.51
CA VAL A 516 11.79 21.15 -4.64
C VAL A 516 10.96 22.21 -5.36
N MET A 517 9.68 21.93 -5.63
CA MET A 517 8.75 22.94 -6.14
C MET A 517 8.63 24.14 -5.19
N ALA A 518 8.54 23.88 -3.88
CA ALA A 518 8.47 24.92 -2.85
C ALA A 518 9.71 25.84 -2.87
N LEU A 519 10.91 25.28 -3.10
CA LEU A 519 12.13 26.06 -3.32
C LEU A 519 12.02 26.96 -4.56
N ALA A 520 11.54 26.43 -5.68
CA ALA A 520 11.37 27.20 -6.92
C ALA A 520 10.41 28.38 -6.72
N TYR A 521 9.25 28.14 -6.09
CA TYR A 521 8.27 29.18 -5.80
C TYR A 521 8.80 30.22 -4.82
N ARG A 522 9.60 29.79 -3.84
CA ARG A 522 10.28 30.70 -2.92
C ARG A 522 11.27 31.61 -3.66
N ALA A 523 12.08 31.05 -4.55
CA ALA A 523 13.04 31.80 -5.37
C ALA A 523 12.32 32.82 -6.29
N LEU A 524 11.29 32.37 -7.01
CA LEU A 524 10.47 33.23 -7.89
C LEU A 524 9.65 34.27 -7.12
N GLY A 525 9.38 34.05 -5.83
CA GLY A 525 8.66 34.98 -4.95
C GLY A 525 9.57 35.98 -4.22
N LEU A 526 10.89 35.96 -4.41
CA LEU A 526 11.81 36.92 -3.81
C LEU A 526 11.56 38.33 -4.35
N ASN A 527 11.82 39.34 -3.53
CA ASN A 527 11.82 40.74 -3.99
C ASN A 527 13.14 41.05 -4.73
N ASP A 528 13.31 40.45 -5.90
CA ASP A 528 14.47 40.57 -6.79
C ASP A 528 13.95 40.80 -8.23
N ASP A 529 14.59 41.67 -9.01
CA ASP A 529 14.16 41.98 -10.37
C ASP A 529 14.29 40.78 -11.32
N ARG A 530 15.31 39.93 -11.11
CA ARG A 530 15.45 38.66 -11.83
C ARG A 530 14.28 37.74 -11.51
N ALA A 531 13.86 37.66 -10.24
CA ALA A 531 12.71 36.86 -9.83
C ALA A 531 11.41 37.35 -10.51
N ARG A 532 11.19 38.67 -10.60
CA ARG A 532 10.06 39.25 -11.34
C ARG A 532 10.07 38.88 -12.82
N GLN A 533 11.21 39.04 -13.49
CA GLN A 533 11.36 38.70 -14.90
C GLN A 533 11.09 37.22 -15.17
N LEU A 534 11.70 36.34 -14.36
CA LEU A 534 11.58 34.89 -14.51
C LEU A 534 10.18 34.40 -14.15
N ALA A 535 9.55 34.94 -13.11
CA ALA A 535 8.18 34.61 -12.75
C ALA A 535 7.20 34.93 -13.89
N GLY A 536 7.39 36.05 -14.59
CA GLY A 536 6.63 36.39 -15.80
C GLY A 536 6.81 35.36 -16.92
N GLY A 537 8.06 34.92 -17.17
CA GLY A 537 8.37 33.88 -18.15
C GLY A 537 7.74 32.51 -17.83
N HIS A 538 7.49 32.21 -16.55
CA HIS A 538 6.89 30.96 -16.08
C HIS A 538 5.39 31.07 -15.72
N LEU A 539 4.73 32.19 -16.06
CA LEU A 539 3.33 32.42 -15.72
C LEU A 539 2.39 31.24 -16.06
N PRO A 540 2.47 30.58 -17.24
CA PRO A 540 1.61 29.44 -17.55
C PRO A 540 1.72 28.29 -16.54
N LEU A 541 2.93 27.95 -16.09
CA LEU A 541 3.17 26.91 -15.09
C LEU A 541 2.67 27.34 -13.71
N LEU A 542 2.90 28.61 -13.34
CA LEU A 542 2.46 29.18 -12.07
C LEU A 542 0.94 29.21 -11.93
N LEU A 543 0.18 29.49 -12.99
CA LEU A 543 -1.29 29.49 -12.97
C LEU A 543 -1.87 28.14 -12.57
N GLY A 544 -1.22 27.04 -12.98
CA GLY A 544 -1.62 25.69 -12.61
C GLY A 544 -1.65 25.44 -11.09
N THR A 545 -0.84 26.19 -10.32
CA THR A 545 -0.76 26.06 -8.85
C THR A 545 -2.02 26.50 -8.11
N LEU A 546 -2.85 27.35 -8.73
CA LEU A 546 -4.10 27.86 -8.15
C LEU A 546 -5.17 26.77 -8.08
N LEU A 547 -5.26 25.90 -9.09
CA LEU A 547 -6.38 24.98 -9.25
C LEU A 547 -6.00 23.51 -9.07
N ARG A 548 -4.72 23.13 -9.22
CA ARG A 548 -4.29 21.73 -9.03
C ARG A 548 -4.24 21.32 -7.55
N PRO A 549 -4.43 20.04 -7.23
CA PRO A 549 -4.16 19.51 -5.88
C PRO A 549 -2.70 19.77 -5.49
N MET A 550 -2.49 20.43 -4.35
CA MET A 550 -1.16 20.78 -3.84
C MET A 550 -1.22 21.01 -2.33
N GLU A 551 -0.10 20.82 -1.64
CA GLU A 551 0.03 21.11 -0.22
C GLU A 551 -0.12 22.62 0.06
N ARG A 552 -0.73 22.95 1.21
CA ARG A 552 -1.15 24.32 1.57
C ARG A 552 0.03 25.29 1.68
N GLY A 553 1.11 24.90 2.34
CA GLY A 553 2.33 25.71 2.50
C GLY A 553 3.01 25.98 1.17
N THR A 554 3.15 24.96 0.34
CA THR A 554 3.71 25.06 -1.02
C THR A 554 2.89 26.00 -1.90
N ARG A 555 1.55 25.93 -1.81
CA ARG A 555 0.67 26.87 -2.53
C ARG A 555 0.83 28.31 -2.05
N SER A 556 1.03 28.50 -0.75
CA SER A 556 1.25 29.83 -0.18
C SER A 556 2.51 30.48 -0.75
N LEU A 557 3.58 29.70 -0.99
CA LEU A 557 4.80 30.18 -1.66
C LEU A 557 4.55 30.55 -3.13
N ALA A 558 3.77 29.75 -3.86
CA ALA A 558 3.42 30.01 -5.25
C ALA A 558 2.69 31.34 -5.44
N PHE A 559 1.93 31.82 -4.45
CA PHE A 559 1.28 33.13 -4.50
C PHE A 559 2.29 34.30 -4.53
N GLY A 560 3.47 34.15 -3.91
CA GLY A 560 4.55 35.12 -4.03
C GLY A 560 5.07 35.19 -5.47
N ALA A 561 5.31 34.04 -6.08
CA ALA A 561 5.73 33.94 -7.48
C ALA A 561 4.67 34.52 -8.45
N LEU A 562 3.38 34.22 -8.24
CA LEU A 562 2.29 34.80 -9.02
C LEU A 562 2.21 36.33 -8.89
N ALA A 563 2.43 36.88 -7.70
CA ALA A 563 2.47 38.33 -7.52
C ALA A 563 3.63 38.98 -8.29
N ASN A 564 4.79 38.31 -8.36
CA ASN A 564 5.93 38.74 -9.16
C ASN A 564 5.68 38.59 -10.67
N ALA A 565 4.98 37.54 -11.09
CA ALA A 565 4.62 37.29 -12.50
C ALA A 565 3.62 38.31 -13.07
N ALA A 566 2.86 39.02 -12.20
CA ALA A 566 1.96 40.09 -12.59
C ALA A 566 2.72 41.40 -12.95
N ALA A 567 3.62 41.30 -13.92
CA ALA A 567 4.47 42.39 -14.38
C ALA A 567 3.70 43.45 -15.17
N ASP A 568 2.63 43.05 -15.87
CA ASP A 568 1.79 43.91 -16.69
C ASP A 568 0.27 43.66 -16.45
N PRO A 569 -0.62 44.53 -16.94
CA PRO A 569 -2.06 44.40 -16.75
C PRO A 569 -2.67 43.11 -17.32
N ALA A 570 -2.09 42.55 -18.39
CA ALA A 570 -2.61 41.34 -19.03
C ALA A 570 -2.31 40.10 -18.18
N ALA A 571 -1.07 39.98 -17.70
CA ALA A 571 -0.66 38.95 -16.75
C ALA A 571 -1.45 39.04 -15.43
N ALA A 572 -1.61 40.26 -14.90
CA ALA A 572 -2.36 40.51 -13.68
C ALA A 572 -3.84 40.09 -13.82
N ARG A 573 -4.48 40.40 -14.95
CA ARG A 573 -5.86 39.99 -15.25
C ARG A 573 -6.01 38.48 -15.25
N LEU A 574 -5.11 37.77 -15.95
CA LEU A 574 -5.15 36.31 -16.05
C LEU A 574 -4.99 35.64 -14.68
N ILE A 575 -4.07 36.13 -13.85
CA ILE A 575 -3.89 35.62 -12.48
C ILE A 575 -5.15 35.88 -11.64
N LEU A 576 -5.71 37.08 -11.72
CA LEU A 576 -6.86 37.49 -10.93
C LEU A 576 -8.12 36.68 -11.30
N GLU A 577 -8.36 36.41 -12.58
CA GLU A 577 -9.45 35.53 -13.04
C GLU A 577 -9.33 34.13 -12.44
N ARG A 578 -8.14 33.51 -12.53
CA ARG A 578 -7.90 32.18 -11.95
C ARG A 578 -7.94 32.17 -10.42
N ALA A 579 -7.52 33.25 -9.78
CA ALA A 579 -7.61 33.40 -8.33
C ALA A 579 -9.07 33.49 -7.88
N ARG A 580 -9.93 34.19 -8.62
CA ARG A 580 -11.38 34.23 -8.37
C ARG A 580 -12.02 32.84 -8.53
N ASP A 581 -11.65 32.09 -9.58
CA ASP A 581 -12.10 30.70 -9.74
C ASP A 581 -11.71 29.84 -8.53
N ALA A 582 -10.47 30.01 -8.05
CA ALA A 582 -9.95 29.25 -6.92
C ALA A 582 -10.67 29.56 -5.59
N MET A 583 -11.35 30.70 -5.46
CA MET A 583 -12.16 31.01 -4.26
C MET A 583 -13.37 30.09 -4.09
N ALA A 584 -13.84 29.47 -5.19
CA ALA A 584 -14.91 28.48 -5.15
C ALA A 584 -14.46 27.11 -4.60
N LEU A 585 -13.16 26.87 -4.45
CA LEU A 585 -12.65 25.62 -3.88
C LEU A 585 -12.95 25.53 -2.37
N PRO A 586 -13.05 24.30 -1.80
CA PRO A 586 -13.28 24.13 -0.37
C PRO A 586 -12.18 24.74 0.50
N ASP A 587 -12.54 25.29 1.66
CA ASP A 587 -11.61 25.91 2.61
C ASP A 587 -10.61 24.88 3.20
N THR A 588 -11.02 23.62 3.29
CA THR A 588 -10.22 22.53 3.82
C THR A 588 -8.97 22.31 2.96
N LYS A 589 -7.79 22.60 3.53
CA LYS A 589 -6.45 22.48 2.89
C LYS A 589 -6.18 23.52 1.78
N TYR A 590 -7.01 24.54 1.61
CA TYR A 590 -6.75 25.66 0.69
C TYR A 590 -6.40 26.95 1.47
N PRO A 591 -5.29 27.65 1.17
CA PRO A 591 -4.89 28.88 1.87
C PRO A 591 -5.69 30.11 1.38
N LYS A 592 -7.00 30.19 1.69
CA LYS A 592 -7.88 31.27 1.20
C LYS A 592 -7.48 32.67 1.66
N GLU A 593 -7.02 32.82 2.90
CA GLU A 593 -6.54 34.12 3.40
C GLU A 593 -5.35 34.64 2.59
N GLN A 594 -4.39 33.76 2.27
CA GLN A 594 -3.24 34.11 1.46
C GLN A 594 -3.64 34.36 0.00
N LEU A 595 -4.66 33.66 -0.51
CA LEU A 595 -5.23 33.88 -1.84
C LEU A 595 -5.90 35.26 -1.93
N LEU A 596 -6.70 35.64 -0.91
CA LEU A 596 -7.25 36.99 -0.78
C LEU A 596 -6.14 38.04 -0.70
N GLY A 597 -5.05 37.76 0.03
CA GLY A 597 -3.86 38.61 0.07
C GLY A 597 -3.14 38.77 -1.27
N LEU A 598 -3.14 37.73 -2.13
CA LEU A 598 -2.68 37.85 -3.52
C LEU A 598 -3.62 38.76 -4.33
N MET A 599 -4.92 38.50 -4.30
CA MET A 599 -5.92 39.31 -5.03
C MET A 599 -5.86 40.78 -4.62
N ALA A 600 -5.81 41.08 -3.33
CA ALA A 600 -5.73 42.45 -2.80
C ALA A 600 -4.45 43.16 -3.29
N ARG A 601 -3.29 42.48 -3.29
CA ARG A 601 -2.04 43.06 -3.82
C ARG A 601 -2.14 43.38 -5.31
N LEU A 602 -2.74 42.50 -6.11
CA LEU A 602 -2.93 42.73 -7.54
C LEU A 602 -3.89 43.89 -7.81
N LEU A 603 -5.03 43.95 -7.10
CA LEU A 603 -6.03 45.02 -7.24
C LEU A 603 -5.57 46.37 -6.66
N HIS A 604 -4.60 46.36 -5.75
CA HIS A 604 -3.94 47.57 -5.29
C HIS A 604 -2.98 48.10 -6.35
N ARG A 605 -2.18 47.22 -6.99
CA ARG A 605 -1.22 47.58 -8.04
C ARG A 605 -1.88 47.94 -9.37
N TRP A 606 -3.01 47.32 -9.69
CA TRP A 606 -3.76 47.49 -10.94
C TRP A 606 -5.24 47.81 -10.64
N PRO A 607 -5.56 49.03 -10.16
CA PRO A 607 -6.92 49.40 -9.74
C PRO A 607 -7.99 49.25 -10.82
N GLU A 608 -7.60 49.34 -12.09
CA GLU A 608 -8.46 49.18 -13.27
C GLU A 608 -9.03 47.76 -13.43
N LEU A 609 -8.49 46.77 -12.72
CA LEU A 609 -8.95 45.37 -12.76
C LEU A 609 -10.03 45.03 -11.71
N ARG A 610 -10.39 46.00 -10.86
CA ARG A 610 -11.40 45.84 -9.80
C ARG A 610 -12.80 45.61 -10.39
N GLY A 611 -13.46 44.54 -9.93
CA GLY A 611 -14.88 44.33 -10.17
C GLY A 611 -15.77 45.28 -9.37
N THR A 612 -17.07 45.30 -9.65
CA THR A 612 -18.05 46.17 -8.98
C THR A 612 -18.09 45.98 -7.45
N GLY A 613 -17.89 44.76 -6.95
CA GLY A 613 -17.83 44.45 -5.52
C GLY A 613 -16.44 44.61 -4.87
N GLU A 614 -15.42 44.99 -5.64
CA GLU A 614 -14.02 45.11 -5.17
C GLU A 614 -13.54 46.57 -5.15
N GLN A 615 -14.43 47.52 -5.46
CA GLN A 615 -14.15 48.95 -5.35
C GLN A 615 -14.16 49.38 -3.87
N PRO A 616 -13.19 50.20 -3.43
CA PRO A 616 -13.21 50.73 -2.07
C PRO A 616 -14.46 51.60 -1.87
N VAL A 617 -15.20 51.35 -0.78
CA VAL A 617 -16.31 52.21 -0.37
C VAL A 617 -15.70 53.49 0.20
N ILE A 618 -15.76 54.58 -0.57
CA ILE A 618 -15.32 55.90 -0.13
C ILE A 618 -16.44 56.51 0.72
N TYR A 619 -16.26 56.50 2.04
CA TYR A 619 -17.12 57.27 2.93
C TYR A 619 -16.62 58.72 2.93
N GLU A 620 -17.34 59.63 2.28
CA GLU A 620 -17.10 61.06 2.45
C GLU A 620 -17.37 61.44 3.92
N ARG A 621 -16.42 62.13 4.55
CA ARG A 621 -16.67 62.77 5.85
C ARG A 621 -17.70 63.88 5.60
N ALA A 622 -18.86 63.79 6.26
CA ALA A 622 -19.81 64.89 6.31
C ALA A 622 -19.09 66.15 6.83
N ALA A 623 -19.26 67.25 6.09
CA ALA A 623 -18.61 68.55 6.30
C ALA A 623 -18.86 69.14 7.69
#